data_AF-A0A2D8SVW0-F1
#
_entry.id   AF-A0A2D8SVW0-F1
#
_cell.length_a   1.000
_cell.length_b   1.000
_cell.length_c   1.000
_cell.angle_alpha   90.00
_cell.angle_beta   90.00
_cell.angle_gamma   90.00
#
_symmetry.space_group_name_H-M   'P 1'
#
loop_
_entity.id
_entity.type
_entity.pdbx_description
1 polymer ?
#
loop_
_entity_poly.entity_id
_entity_poly.type
_entity_poly.pdbx_seq_one_letter_code
_entity_poly.pdbx_strand_id
1 'polypeptide(L)'
;MNSSRFQRHNIRSPFSGLMAHGEPWVWLMSGSLAVAVVMIVGLLLLITVRGSLHFWPRPLYEITLRDGETFLGEEISREGHMNSYQADETFTDRRLVHTANFELTGAHYRWIEEGDIVTTRRPKFATVVERLDGGRFHGFPACVLKNGIAMSNSPEAAWRKYIEIAPTVRRQFLDANYIDRHERGKLQQRLRNARLATFDASIRHGTEAHAILQAAREKEEQISKEVAVLSSSLDSELASLRKATQEWDFEFKTAEGLSIILPVEEIVQAWQPNNLGFFGSFRIYGARWWEFLSDDPREANSAGGVFPAI
;
A
#
# COMPACT_ATOMS: atom_id res chain seq x y z
N MET A 1 86.09 41.03 -22.52
CA MET A 1 85.19 41.92 -21.76
C MET A 1 84.08 41.08 -21.13
N ASN A 2 84.05 41.07 -19.80
CA ASN A 2 83.05 40.42 -18.96
C ASN A 2 81.64 40.96 -19.21
N SER A 3 80.63 40.09 -19.22
CA SER A 3 79.33 40.46 -18.66
C SER A 3 78.69 39.24 -17.96
N SER A 4 78.96 39.16 -16.67
CA SER A 4 78.26 38.32 -15.71
C SER A 4 76.78 38.74 -15.64
N ARG A 5 75.87 37.89 -16.09
CA ARG A 5 74.44 38.05 -15.81
C ARG A 5 74.11 37.30 -14.52
N PHE A 6 73.87 38.07 -13.46
CA PHE A 6 73.32 37.57 -12.20
C PHE A 6 71.94 36.94 -12.46
N GLN A 7 71.82 35.62 -12.29
CA GLN A 7 70.53 34.94 -12.20
C GLN A 7 69.92 35.23 -10.83
N ARG A 8 68.87 36.05 -10.78
CA ARG A 8 68.03 36.17 -9.59
C ARG A 8 67.29 34.85 -9.40
N HIS A 9 67.66 34.08 -8.37
CA HIS A 9 66.83 33.00 -7.87
C HIS A 9 65.63 33.62 -7.15
N ASN A 10 64.45 33.53 -7.76
CA ASN A 10 63.20 33.83 -7.07
C ASN A 10 63.00 32.77 -6.00
N ILE A 11 63.18 33.14 -4.74
CA ILE A 11 62.86 32.29 -3.59
C ILE A 11 61.34 32.14 -3.57
N ARG A 12 60.84 31.02 -4.10
CA ARG A 12 59.43 30.65 -3.98
C ARG A 12 59.19 30.24 -2.53
N SER A 13 58.35 30.99 -1.83
CA SER A 13 57.86 30.61 -0.50
C SER A 13 57.20 29.23 -0.59
N PRO A 14 57.56 28.26 0.28
CA PRO A 14 56.95 26.92 0.27
C PRO A 14 55.45 26.95 0.58
N PHE A 15 54.96 28.04 1.15
CA PHE A 15 53.52 28.24 1.44
C PHE A 15 52.73 28.80 0.26
N SER A 16 53.38 29.33 -0.78
CA SER A 16 52.68 29.84 -1.97
C SER A 16 52.14 28.72 -2.86
N GLY A 17 52.64 27.48 -2.74
CA GLY A 17 52.18 26.36 -3.56
C GLY A 17 50.77 25.88 -3.22
N LEU A 18 50.45 25.75 -1.93
CA LEU A 18 49.18 25.20 -1.45
C LEU A 18 47.98 26.14 -1.68
N MET A 19 48.16 27.46 -1.51
CA MET A 19 47.07 28.41 -1.81
C MET A 19 46.94 28.74 -3.30
N ALA A 20 48.00 28.64 -4.11
CA ALA A 20 47.96 29.02 -5.51
C ALA A 20 47.23 28.02 -6.44
N HIS A 21 46.99 26.79 -5.99
CA HIS A 21 46.39 25.72 -6.81
C HIS A 21 44.91 25.42 -6.48
N GLY A 22 44.28 26.17 -5.57
CA GLY A 22 42.88 25.95 -5.21
C GLY A 22 42.63 24.63 -4.47
N GLU A 23 43.67 23.85 -4.12
CA GLU A 23 43.56 22.59 -3.40
C GLU A 23 42.74 22.70 -2.10
N PRO A 24 42.89 23.74 -1.25
CA PRO A 24 42.06 23.88 -0.05
C PRO A 24 40.56 24.00 -0.36
N TRP A 25 40.21 24.66 -1.48
CA TRP A 25 38.83 24.77 -1.94
C TRP A 25 38.28 23.43 -2.41
N VAL A 26 39.09 22.61 -3.08
CA VAL A 26 38.70 21.25 -3.48
C VAL A 26 38.43 20.38 -2.25
N TRP A 27 39.32 20.39 -1.25
CA TRP A 27 39.10 19.65 0.01
C TRP A 27 37.86 20.12 0.77
N LEU A 28 37.61 21.43 0.80
CA LEU A 28 36.42 21.98 1.44
C LEU A 28 35.14 21.56 0.69
N MET A 29 35.13 21.63 -0.65
CA MET A 29 34.00 21.20 -1.46
C MET A 29 33.76 19.69 -1.39
N SER A 30 34.83 18.87 -1.46
CA SER A 30 34.73 17.42 -1.30
C SER A 30 34.30 17.02 0.12
N GLY A 31 34.79 17.72 1.15
CA GLY A 31 34.35 17.54 2.54
C GLY A 31 32.89 17.93 2.75
N SER A 32 32.47 19.07 2.20
CA SER A 32 31.07 19.52 2.24
C SER A 32 30.14 18.55 1.50
N LEU A 33 30.56 18.06 0.32
CA LEU A 33 29.82 17.04 -0.43
C LEU A 33 29.71 15.72 0.36
N ALA A 34 30.79 15.26 0.98
CA ALA A 34 30.77 14.05 1.81
C ALA A 34 29.80 14.19 2.99
N VAL A 35 29.82 15.34 3.69
CA VAL A 35 28.86 15.64 4.77
C VAL A 35 27.43 15.68 4.24
N ALA A 36 27.19 16.31 3.08
CA ALA A 36 25.86 16.36 2.46
C ALA A 36 25.34 14.96 2.11
N VAL A 37 26.17 14.09 1.54
CA VAL A 37 25.81 12.69 1.24
C VAL A 37 25.50 11.92 2.52
N VAL A 38 26.33 12.05 3.57
CA VAL A 38 26.08 11.41 4.87
C VAL A 38 24.78 11.91 5.49
N MET A 39 24.48 13.20 5.41
CA MET A 39 23.22 13.78 5.88
C MET A 39 22.02 13.24 5.11
N ILE A 40 22.10 13.14 3.77
CA ILE A 40 21.03 12.58 2.94
C ILE A 40 20.79 11.12 3.29
N VAL A 41 21.85 10.30 3.36
CA VAL A 41 21.73 8.88 3.73
C VAL A 41 21.20 8.73 5.15
N GLY A 42 21.68 9.53 6.09
CA GLY A 42 21.22 9.54 7.47
C GLY A 42 19.74 9.93 7.60
N LEU A 43 19.30 10.93 6.84
CA LEU A 43 17.90 11.34 6.78
C LEU A 43 17.02 10.26 6.17
N LEU A 44 17.42 9.68 5.03
CA LEU A 44 16.70 8.58 4.40
C LEU A 44 16.56 7.40 5.35
N LEU A 45 17.66 7.00 6.01
CA LEU A 45 17.64 5.93 7.01
C LEU A 45 16.70 6.26 8.18
N LEU A 46 16.74 7.49 8.69
CA LEU A 46 15.86 7.92 9.78
C LEU A 46 14.39 7.85 9.38
N ILE A 47 14.06 8.33 8.17
CA ILE A 47 12.70 8.26 7.62
C ILE A 47 12.28 6.81 7.44
N THR A 48 13.12 5.96 6.84
CA THR A 48 12.83 4.54 6.66
C THR A 48 12.56 3.86 7.99
N VAL A 49 13.42 4.01 9.00
CA VAL A 49 13.24 3.39 10.33
C VAL A 49 11.99 3.91 11.03
N ARG A 50 11.71 5.22 10.95
CA ARG A 50 10.51 5.81 11.56
C ARG A 50 9.23 5.34 10.87
N GLY A 51 9.22 5.29 9.54
CA GLY A 51 8.08 4.81 8.76
C GLY A 51 7.87 3.31 8.92
N SER A 52 8.95 2.53 9.03
CA SER A 52 8.88 1.08 9.14
C SER A 52 8.10 0.63 10.37
N LEU A 53 8.28 1.31 11.50
CA LEU A 53 7.56 1.03 12.75
C LEU A 53 6.03 1.12 12.62
N HIS A 54 5.50 1.86 11.63
CA HIS A 54 4.06 1.96 11.38
C HIS A 54 3.47 0.65 10.82
N PHE A 55 4.27 -0.15 10.12
CA PHE A 55 3.83 -1.44 9.56
C PHE A 55 3.81 -2.57 10.59
N TRP A 56 4.37 -2.35 11.79
CA TRP A 56 4.40 -3.38 12.83
C TRP A 56 2.99 -3.71 13.33
N PRO A 57 2.58 -4.99 13.35
CA PRO A 57 1.24 -5.38 13.79
C PRO A 57 1.09 -5.12 15.30
N ARG A 58 0.18 -4.21 15.65
CA ARG A 58 -0.14 -3.87 17.03
C ARG A 58 -1.25 -4.79 17.56
N PRO A 59 -1.23 -5.12 18.87
CA PRO A 59 -2.32 -5.87 19.49
C PRO A 59 -3.64 -5.11 19.43
N LEU A 60 -4.74 -5.86 19.32
CA LEU A 60 -6.09 -5.32 19.39
C LEU A 60 -6.64 -5.45 20.82
N TYR A 61 -7.27 -4.39 21.29
CA TYR A 61 -7.91 -4.35 22.59
C TYR A 61 -9.41 -4.13 22.42
N GLU A 62 -10.19 -4.97 23.09
CA GLU A 62 -11.61 -4.75 23.30
C GLU A 62 -11.76 -3.91 24.57
N ILE A 63 -12.29 -2.70 24.41
CA ILE A 63 -12.41 -1.71 25.48
C ILE A 63 -13.89 -1.46 25.71
N THR A 64 -14.33 -1.65 26.95
CA THR A 64 -15.69 -1.32 27.39
C THR A 64 -15.63 -0.08 28.26
N LEU A 65 -16.40 0.94 27.88
CA LEU A 65 -16.55 2.21 28.57
C LEU A 65 -17.64 2.15 29.64
N ARG A 66 -17.69 3.18 30.50
CA ARG A 66 -18.65 3.29 31.61
C ARG A 66 -20.09 3.48 31.13
N ASP A 67 -20.28 4.06 29.95
CA ASP A 67 -21.57 4.18 29.27
C ASP A 67 -22.09 2.85 28.68
N GLY A 68 -21.26 1.79 28.71
CA GLY A 68 -21.57 0.47 28.17
C GLY A 68 -21.14 0.29 26.71
N GLU A 69 -20.62 1.33 26.06
CA GLU A 69 -20.09 1.23 24.70
C GLU A 69 -18.85 0.31 24.68
N THR A 70 -18.79 -0.59 23.70
CA THR A 70 -17.65 -1.51 23.53
C THR A 70 -17.13 -1.42 22.10
N PHE A 71 -15.82 -1.20 21.96
CA PHE A 71 -15.16 -1.13 20.66
C PHE A 71 -13.87 -1.95 20.64
N LEU A 72 -13.41 -2.26 19.42
CA LEU A 72 -12.18 -3.00 19.16
C LEU A 72 -11.17 -2.09 18.45
N GLY A 73 -10.02 -1.87 19.06
CA GLY A 73 -9.04 -0.93 18.51
C GLY A 73 -7.59 -1.21 18.88
N GLU A 74 -6.70 -0.55 18.15
CA GLU A 74 -5.26 -0.57 18.41
C GLU A 74 -4.90 0.61 19.32
N GLU A 75 -4.18 0.36 20.42
CA GLU A 75 -3.66 1.45 21.25
C GLU A 75 -2.51 2.15 20.51
N ILE A 76 -2.71 3.42 20.14
CA ILE A 76 -1.75 4.20 19.35
C ILE A 76 -0.76 4.92 20.26
N SER A 77 -1.31 5.61 21.25
CA SER A 77 -0.56 6.44 22.19
C SER A 77 -1.29 6.49 23.53
N ARG A 78 -0.53 6.75 24.59
CA ARG A 78 -1.04 7.03 25.92
C ARG A 78 -0.42 8.33 26.40
N GLU A 79 -1.27 9.29 26.72
CA GLU A 79 -0.87 10.53 27.36
C GLU A 79 -1.22 10.43 28.83
N GLY A 80 -0.18 10.37 29.66
CA GLY A 80 -0.32 10.39 31.10
C GLY A 80 0.24 11.68 31.69
N HIS A 81 -0.18 11.99 32.92
CA HIS A 81 0.27 13.13 33.72
C HIS A 81 1.80 13.34 33.78
N MET A 82 2.59 12.28 33.58
CA MET A 82 4.06 12.34 33.62
C MET A 82 4.71 12.84 32.31
N ASN A 83 3.95 12.93 31.22
CA ASN A 83 4.43 13.36 29.90
C ASN A 83 4.11 14.83 29.58
N SER A 84 3.31 15.53 30.40
CA SER A 84 2.99 16.95 30.24
C SER A 84 3.95 17.82 31.05
N TYR A 85 4.76 18.63 30.37
CA TYR A 85 5.64 19.64 31.00
C TYR A 85 4.87 20.81 31.64
N GLN A 86 3.55 20.87 31.43
CA GLN A 86 2.61 21.77 32.11
C GLN A 86 1.65 20.92 32.92
N ALA A 87 1.94 20.80 34.22
CA ALA A 87 1.00 20.27 35.20
C ALA A 87 -0.10 21.32 35.41
N ASP A 88 -1.13 21.27 34.58
CA ASP A 88 -2.42 21.90 34.87
C ASP A 88 -3.25 20.88 35.66
N GLU A 89 -3.87 21.29 36.77
CA GLU A 89 -4.53 20.41 37.76
C GLU A 89 -5.76 19.65 37.20
N THR A 90 -6.07 19.79 35.91
CA THR A 90 -7.21 19.19 35.22
C THR A 90 -6.84 18.12 34.19
N PHE A 91 -5.56 17.72 34.07
CA PHE A 91 -5.15 16.76 33.04
C PHE A 91 -5.57 15.31 33.40
N THR A 92 -6.56 14.78 32.71
CA THR A 92 -6.95 13.37 32.83
C THR A 92 -6.11 12.50 31.90
N ASP A 93 -5.56 11.41 32.41
CA ASP A 93 -4.86 10.41 31.59
C ASP A 93 -5.78 9.94 30.45
N ARG A 94 -5.26 9.92 29.22
CA ARG A 94 -6.05 9.56 28.03
C ARG A 94 -5.30 8.65 27.09
N ARG A 95 -6.04 7.76 26.43
CA ARG A 95 -5.53 6.84 25.40
C ARG A 95 -6.07 7.25 24.04
N LEU A 96 -5.18 7.26 23.04
CA LEU A 96 -5.56 7.36 21.64
C LEU A 96 -5.70 5.95 21.09
N VAL A 97 -6.92 5.59 20.68
CA VAL A 97 -7.22 4.28 20.10
C VAL A 97 -7.63 4.43 18.65
N HIS A 98 -7.03 3.62 17.77
CA HIS A 98 -7.42 3.54 16.37
C HIS A 98 -8.54 2.50 16.21
N THR A 99 -9.73 3.00 15.90
CA THR A 99 -10.95 2.23 15.62
C THR A 99 -11.15 2.18 14.11
N ALA A 100 -10.84 1.04 13.48
CA ALA A 100 -10.81 0.96 12.03
C ALA A 100 -12.20 0.98 11.36
N ASN A 101 -13.29 0.80 12.11
CA ASN A 101 -14.65 0.68 11.60
C ASN A 101 -15.29 2.06 11.31
N PHE A 102 -14.62 2.90 10.50
CA PHE A 102 -15.08 4.27 10.21
C PHE A 102 -16.48 4.31 9.58
N GLU A 103 -16.81 3.35 8.73
CA GLU A 103 -18.15 3.24 8.12
C GLU A 103 -19.28 3.07 9.14
N LEU A 104 -18.97 2.49 10.32
CA LEU A 104 -19.93 2.30 11.41
C LEU A 104 -19.87 3.42 12.44
N THR A 105 -18.66 3.84 12.78
CA THR A 105 -18.39 4.73 13.93
C THR A 105 -18.20 6.19 13.55
N GLY A 106 -17.95 6.49 12.27
CA GLY A 106 -17.65 7.83 11.76
C GLY A 106 -16.28 8.39 12.19
N ALA A 107 -15.44 7.60 12.89
CA ALA A 107 -14.14 8.05 13.38
C ALA A 107 -13.08 6.94 13.31
N HIS A 108 -11.93 7.26 12.72
CA HIS A 108 -10.76 6.36 12.69
C HIS A 108 -10.00 6.34 14.02
N TYR A 109 -10.07 7.43 14.78
CA TYR A 109 -9.34 7.60 16.02
C TYR A 109 -10.26 8.17 17.08
N ARG A 110 -10.14 7.64 18.30
CA ARG A 110 -10.89 8.14 19.46
C ARG A 110 -9.94 8.35 20.63
N TRP A 111 -10.07 9.51 21.25
CA TRP A 111 -9.49 9.76 22.56
C TRP A 111 -10.44 9.23 23.62
N ILE A 112 -9.93 8.40 24.53
CA ILE A 112 -10.67 7.83 25.65
C ILE A 112 -9.97 8.23 26.93
N GLU A 113 -10.73 8.80 27.87
CA GLU A 113 -10.23 9.06 29.22
C GLU A 113 -10.04 7.75 29.97
N GLU A 114 -8.91 7.60 30.66
CA GLU A 114 -8.56 6.39 31.40
C GLU A 114 -9.61 6.08 32.48
N GLY A 115 -10.19 7.12 33.10
CA GLY A 115 -11.22 6.99 34.12
C GLY A 115 -12.56 6.43 33.61
N ASP A 116 -12.82 6.53 32.31
CA ASP A 116 -14.05 6.03 31.68
C ASP A 116 -13.94 4.55 31.26
N ILE A 117 -12.73 3.99 31.25
CA ILE A 117 -12.49 2.60 30.89
C ILE A 117 -12.88 1.68 32.05
N VAL A 118 -13.87 0.82 31.81
CA VAL A 118 -14.29 -0.19 32.80
C VAL A 118 -13.47 -1.46 32.65
N THR A 119 -13.31 -1.95 31.42
CA THR A 119 -12.46 -3.11 31.14
C THR A 119 -11.69 -2.97 29.84
N THR A 120 -10.49 -3.55 29.83
CA THR A 120 -9.67 -3.73 28.63
C THR A 120 -9.33 -5.20 28.51
N ARG A 121 -9.71 -5.83 27.39
CA ARG A 121 -9.44 -7.24 27.12
C ARG A 121 -8.61 -7.38 25.85
N ARG A 122 -7.83 -8.44 25.78
CA ARG A 122 -7.05 -8.81 24.59
C ARG A 122 -7.59 -10.12 24.01
N PRO A 123 -8.73 -10.09 23.29
CA PRO A 123 -9.36 -11.30 22.81
C PRO A 123 -8.51 -12.00 21.74
N LYS A 124 -8.39 -13.33 21.83
CA LYS A 124 -7.52 -14.15 20.98
C LYS A 124 -7.87 -14.04 19.49
N PHE A 125 -9.16 -14.00 19.16
CA PHE A 125 -9.67 -13.99 17.79
C PHE A 125 -9.93 -12.58 17.23
N ALA A 126 -9.50 -11.53 17.92
CA ALA A 126 -9.51 -10.18 17.36
C ALA A 126 -8.72 -10.17 16.06
N THR A 127 -9.37 -9.77 14.97
CA THR A 127 -8.83 -9.84 13.62
C THR A 127 -8.81 -8.45 13.01
N VAL A 128 -7.66 -8.07 12.46
CA VAL A 128 -7.53 -6.93 11.57
C VAL A 128 -7.70 -7.44 10.14
N VAL A 129 -8.53 -6.75 9.37
CA VAL A 129 -8.77 -7.01 7.94
C VAL A 129 -8.40 -5.75 7.18
N GLU A 130 -7.43 -5.84 6.29
CA GLU A 130 -7.15 -4.82 5.28
C GLU A 130 -8.00 -5.12 4.05
N ARG A 131 -8.86 -4.17 3.68
CA ARG A 131 -9.73 -4.25 2.50
C ARG A 131 -9.09 -3.51 1.33
N LEU A 132 -9.47 -3.89 0.10
CA LEU A 132 -9.08 -3.17 -1.11
C LEU A 132 -9.58 -1.72 -1.04
N ASP A 133 -10.86 -1.56 -0.71
CA ASP A 133 -11.57 -0.29 -0.56
C ASP A 133 -12.09 -0.13 0.87
N GLY A 134 -12.22 1.10 1.35
CA GLY A 134 -12.73 1.39 2.71
C GLY A 134 -11.71 1.19 3.86
N GLY A 135 -10.46 0.86 3.56
CA GLY A 135 -9.39 0.80 4.57
C GLY A 135 -9.45 -0.42 5.49
N ARG A 136 -8.93 -0.26 6.72
CA ARG A 136 -8.90 -1.36 7.71
C ARG A 136 -10.29 -1.60 8.30
N PHE A 137 -10.51 -2.83 8.75
CA PHE A 137 -11.68 -3.26 9.51
C PHE A 137 -11.22 -4.09 10.72
N HIS A 138 -11.85 -3.89 11.87
CA HIS A 138 -11.60 -4.67 13.10
C HIS A 138 -12.85 -5.45 13.50
N GLY A 139 -12.69 -6.76 13.68
CA GLY A 139 -13.78 -7.60 14.14
C GLY A 139 -13.34 -8.99 14.57
N PHE A 140 -14.33 -9.81 14.85
CA PHE A 140 -14.19 -11.21 15.23
C PHE A 140 -14.72 -12.09 14.12
N PRO A 141 -13.96 -13.10 13.67
CA PRO A 141 -14.42 -13.99 12.61
C PRO A 141 -15.62 -14.78 13.12
N ALA A 142 -16.72 -14.76 12.36
CA ALA A 142 -17.94 -15.48 12.69
C ALA A 142 -18.07 -16.74 11.84
N CYS A 143 -18.08 -16.58 10.52
CA CYS A 143 -18.26 -17.69 9.58
C CYS A 143 -17.71 -17.36 8.19
N VAL A 144 -17.17 -18.36 7.49
CA VAL A 144 -16.93 -18.29 6.03
C VAL A 144 -18.14 -18.84 5.30
N LEU A 145 -18.66 -18.07 4.34
CA LEU A 145 -19.81 -18.41 3.53
C LEU A 145 -19.34 -18.86 2.15
N LYS A 146 -19.95 -19.92 1.62
CA LYS A 146 -19.84 -20.30 0.22
C LYS A 146 -21.20 -20.24 -0.43
N ASN A 147 -21.39 -19.35 -1.41
CA ASN A 147 -22.69 -19.08 -2.06
C ASN A 147 -23.80 -18.83 -1.02
N GLY A 148 -23.49 -18.05 0.03
CA GLY A 148 -24.39 -17.77 1.15
C GLY A 148 -24.59 -18.90 2.17
N ILE A 149 -23.95 -20.07 1.99
CA ILE A 149 -24.05 -21.19 2.93
C ILE A 149 -22.87 -21.15 3.91
N ALA A 150 -23.19 -21.16 5.21
CA ALA A 150 -22.20 -21.22 6.28
C ALA A 150 -21.36 -22.50 6.24
N MET A 151 -20.04 -22.34 6.09
CA MET A 151 -19.07 -23.44 6.03
C MET A 151 -18.38 -23.70 7.39
N SER A 152 -18.66 -22.88 8.40
CA SER A 152 -18.00 -22.94 9.71
C SER A 152 -18.90 -22.45 10.84
N ASN A 153 -18.81 -23.07 12.02
CA ASN A 153 -19.69 -22.77 13.16
C ASN A 153 -18.94 -22.15 14.36
N SER A 154 -17.67 -21.77 14.19
CA SER A 154 -16.87 -21.16 15.26
C SER A 154 -15.83 -20.19 14.70
N PRO A 155 -15.39 -19.18 15.49
CA PRO A 155 -14.34 -18.25 15.08
C PRO A 155 -13.04 -18.93 14.63
N GLU A 156 -12.67 -20.03 15.30
CA GLU A 156 -11.47 -20.79 14.95
C GLU A 156 -11.64 -21.55 13.63
N ALA A 157 -12.78 -22.21 13.43
CA ALA A 157 -13.07 -22.93 12.19
C ALA A 157 -13.19 -21.97 11.00
N ALA A 158 -13.83 -20.82 11.20
CA ALA A 158 -13.97 -19.77 10.20
C ALA A 158 -12.58 -19.24 9.78
N TRP A 159 -11.73 -18.92 10.76
CA TRP A 159 -10.37 -18.45 10.50
C TRP A 159 -9.51 -19.49 9.77
N ARG A 160 -9.59 -20.75 10.18
CA ARG A 160 -8.87 -21.85 9.52
C ARG A 160 -9.32 -22.02 8.07
N LYS A 161 -10.63 -21.92 7.82
CA LYS A 161 -11.19 -22.02 6.47
C LYS A 161 -10.76 -20.83 5.60
N TYR A 162 -10.76 -19.62 6.15
CA TYR A 162 -10.26 -18.44 5.46
C TYR A 162 -8.79 -18.61 5.04
N ILE A 163 -7.91 -19.07 5.93
CA ILE A 163 -6.49 -19.30 5.60
C ILE A 163 -6.33 -20.32 4.46
N GLU A 164 -7.19 -21.33 4.39
CA GLU A 164 -7.19 -22.34 3.33
C GLU A 164 -7.56 -21.75 1.96
N ILE A 165 -8.60 -20.90 1.91
CA ILE A 165 -9.17 -20.42 0.63
C ILE A 165 -8.53 -19.11 0.14
N ALA A 166 -8.08 -18.24 1.04
CA ALA A 166 -7.66 -16.87 0.72
C ALA A 166 -6.54 -16.81 -0.33
N PRO A 167 -5.50 -17.67 -0.31
CA PRO A 167 -4.45 -17.64 -1.34
C PRO A 167 -4.98 -17.94 -2.75
N THR A 168 -5.93 -18.86 -2.85
CA THR A 168 -6.54 -19.26 -4.13
C THR A 168 -7.42 -18.15 -4.68
N VAL A 169 -8.30 -17.59 -3.84
CA VAL A 169 -9.17 -16.48 -4.22
C VAL A 169 -8.34 -15.25 -4.61
N ARG A 170 -7.29 -14.94 -3.85
CA ARG A 170 -6.38 -13.82 -4.15
C ARG A 170 -5.69 -14.00 -5.51
N ARG A 171 -5.19 -15.20 -5.81
CA ARG A 171 -4.58 -15.48 -7.11
C ARG A 171 -5.57 -15.31 -8.26
N GLN A 172 -6.77 -15.87 -8.14
CA GLN A 172 -7.83 -15.74 -9.15
C GLN A 172 -8.24 -14.29 -9.37
N PHE A 173 -8.33 -13.50 -8.30
CA PHE A 173 -8.60 -12.07 -8.36
C PHE A 173 -7.47 -11.30 -9.10
N LEU A 174 -6.21 -11.60 -8.80
CA LEU A 174 -5.06 -10.99 -9.49
C LEU A 174 -5.02 -11.37 -10.97
N ASP A 175 -5.26 -12.64 -11.31
CA ASP A 175 -5.31 -13.13 -12.70
C ASP A 175 -6.45 -12.43 -13.47
N ALA A 176 -7.64 -12.31 -12.87
CA ALA A 176 -8.77 -11.58 -13.44
C ALA A 176 -8.43 -10.10 -13.71
N ASN A 177 -7.79 -9.43 -12.76
CA ASN A 177 -7.35 -8.04 -12.92
C ASN A 177 -6.27 -7.88 -13.98
N TYR A 178 -5.36 -8.85 -14.10
CA TYR A 178 -4.32 -8.82 -15.13
C TYR A 178 -4.94 -8.94 -16.54
N ILE A 179 -5.89 -9.86 -16.73
CA ILE A 179 -6.62 -10.01 -18.00
C ILE A 179 -7.35 -8.71 -18.36
N ASP A 180 -8.09 -8.13 -17.42
CA ASP A 180 -8.90 -6.94 -17.68
C ASP A 180 -8.05 -5.68 -17.95
N ARG A 181 -6.97 -5.47 -17.17
CA ARG A 181 -6.12 -4.28 -17.32
C ARG A 181 -5.09 -4.39 -18.46
N HIS A 182 -4.45 -5.54 -18.61
CA HIS A 182 -3.30 -5.68 -19.51
C HIS A 182 -3.68 -6.35 -20.83
N GLU A 183 -4.29 -7.53 -20.79
CA GLU A 183 -4.54 -8.30 -22.02
C GLU A 183 -5.61 -7.65 -22.89
N ARG A 184 -6.72 -7.25 -22.29
CA ARG A 184 -7.77 -6.49 -22.97
C ARG A 184 -7.25 -5.15 -23.48
N GLY A 185 -6.42 -4.47 -22.69
CA GLY A 185 -5.75 -3.23 -23.08
C GLY A 185 -4.90 -3.38 -24.34
N LYS A 186 -4.10 -4.45 -24.45
CA LYS A 186 -3.29 -4.77 -25.65
C LYS A 186 -4.16 -4.98 -26.89
N LEU A 187 -5.27 -5.72 -26.76
CA LEU A 187 -6.21 -5.95 -27.88
C LEU A 187 -6.87 -4.64 -28.34
N GLN A 188 -7.33 -3.81 -27.40
CA GLN A 188 -7.93 -2.52 -27.71
C GLN A 188 -6.93 -1.56 -28.35
N GLN A 189 -5.67 -1.56 -27.90
CA GLN A 189 -4.61 -0.79 -28.52
C GLN A 189 -4.34 -1.26 -29.96
N ARG A 190 -4.33 -2.58 -30.22
CA ARG A 190 -4.18 -3.14 -31.57
C ARG A 190 -5.29 -2.69 -32.51
N LEU A 191 -6.55 -2.73 -32.07
CA LEU A 191 -7.69 -2.26 -32.85
C LEU A 191 -7.65 -0.74 -33.08
N ARG A 192 -7.31 0.04 -32.03
CA ARG A 192 -7.14 1.49 -32.14
C ARG A 192 -6.07 1.87 -33.15
N ASN A 193 -4.92 1.19 -33.15
CA ASN A 193 -3.84 1.42 -34.11
C ASN A 193 -4.29 1.13 -35.55
N ALA A 194 -5.09 0.08 -35.76
CA ALA A 194 -5.65 -0.24 -37.07
C ALA A 194 -6.60 0.87 -37.56
N ARG A 195 -7.51 1.34 -36.69
CA ARG A 195 -8.41 2.46 -36.98
C ARG A 195 -7.67 3.76 -37.29
N LEU A 196 -6.62 4.07 -36.52
CA LEU A 196 -5.76 5.22 -36.76
C LEU A 196 -5.07 5.11 -38.12
N ALA A 197 -4.58 3.93 -38.52
CA ALA A 197 -3.99 3.73 -39.85
C ALA A 197 -5.00 3.98 -40.98
N THR A 198 -6.26 3.54 -40.82
CA THR A 198 -7.35 3.84 -41.77
C THR A 198 -7.64 5.35 -41.83
N PHE A 199 -7.66 6.02 -40.68
CA PHE A 199 -7.88 7.47 -40.59
C PHE A 199 -6.72 8.29 -41.18
N ASP A 200 -5.48 7.91 -40.90
CA ASP A 200 -4.29 8.55 -41.48
C ASP A 200 -4.26 8.37 -43.01
N ALA A 201 -4.65 7.20 -43.50
CA ALA A 201 -4.76 6.93 -44.93
C ALA A 201 -5.82 7.85 -45.57
N SER A 202 -6.99 8.05 -44.95
CA SER A 202 -8.03 8.92 -45.52
C SER A 202 -7.62 10.40 -45.55
N ILE A 203 -6.86 10.87 -44.56
CA ILE A 203 -6.34 12.25 -44.53
C ILE A 203 -5.30 12.47 -45.63
N ARG A 204 -4.35 11.54 -45.81
CA ARG A 204 -3.22 11.72 -46.76
C ARG A 204 -3.62 11.53 -48.21
N HIS A 205 -4.55 10.60 -48.45
CA HIS A 205 -4.85 10.08 -49.79
C HIS A 205 -6.25 10.46 -50.28
N GLY A 206 -7.03 11.18 -49.47
CA GLY A 206 -8.41 11.53 -49.78
C GLY A 206 -9.39 10.39 -49.52
N THR A 207 -10.68 10.66 -49.74
CA THR A 207 -11.77 9.70 -49.54
C THR A 207 -12.13 8.90 -50.79
N GLU A 208 -11.55 9.25 -51.94
CA GLU A 208 -11.71 8.50 -53.18
C GLU A 208 -11.05 7.11 -53.09
N ALA A 209 -11.46 6.19 -53.96
CA ALA A 209 -11.08 4.77 -53.96
C ALA A 209 -9.58 4.53 -54.23
N HIS A 210 -8.72 4.99 -53.32
CA HIS A 210 -7.29 4.81 -53.37
C HIS A 210 -6.94 3.44 -52.79
N ALA A 211 -6.17 2.65 -53.54
CA ALA A 211 -5.73 1.31 -53.14
C ALA A 211 -5.14 1.23 -51.71
N ILE A 212 -4.45 2.29 -51.25
CA ILE A 212 -3.86 2.35 -49.90
C ILE A 212 -4.94 2.40 -48.82
N LEU A 213 -6.01 3.17 -49.04
CA LEU A 213 -7.14 3.25 -48.11
C LEU A 213 -7.93 1.93 -48.08
N GLN A 214 -8.10 1.28 -49.23
CA GLN A 214 -8.74 -0.04 -49.29
C GLN A 214 -7.94 -1.11 -48.53
N ALA A 215 -6.62 -1.17 -48.74
CA ALA A 215 -5.74 -2.08 -48.01
C ALA A 215 -5.75 -1.81 -46.49
N ALA A 216 -5.81 -0.55 -46.08
CA ALA A 216 -5.93 -0.18 -44.66
C ALA A 216 -7.27 -0.66 -44.06
N ARG A 217 -8.38 -0.50 -44.78
CA ARG A 217 -9.71 -0.98 -44.38
C ARG A 217 -9.78 -2.51 -44.28
N GLU A 218 -9.22 -3.22 -45.26
CA GLU A 218 -9.15 -4.69 -45.23
C GLU A 218 -8.36 -5.20 -44.01
N LYS A 219 -7.24 -4.53 -43.72
CA LYS A 219 -6.42 -4.84 -42.54
C LYS A 219 -7.14 -4.53 -41.23
N GLU A 220 -7.87 -3.41 -41.15
CA GLU A 220 -8.72 -3.09 -40.01
C GLU A 220 -9.80 -4.16 -39.82
N GLU A 221 -10.48 -4.57 -40.89
CA GLU A 221 -11.51 -5.60 -40.84
C GLU A 221 -10.95 -6.93 -40.34
N GLN A 222 -9.79 -7.35 -40.86
CA GLN A 222 -9.10 -8.56 -40.39
C GLN A 222 -8.76 -8.46 -38.90
N ILE A 223 -8.14 -7.36 -38.46
CA ILE A 223 -7.78 -7.15 -37.06
C ILE A 223 -9.03 -7.12 -36.18
N SER A 224 -10.12 -6.50 -36.63
CA SER A 224 -11.37 -6.46 -35.88
C SER A 224 -11.97 -7.86 -35.66
N LYS A 225 -11.92 -8.74 -36.68
CA LYS A 225 -12.38 -10.14 -36.57
C LYS A 225 -11.50 -10.92 -35.59
N GLU A 226 -10.18 -10.78 -35.68
CA GLU A 226 -9.24 -11.42 -34.74
C GLU A 226 -9.46 -10.94 -33.30
N VAL A 227 -9.58 -9.63 -33.10
CA VAL A 227 -9.82 -9.02 -31.78
C VAL A 227 -11.17 -9.46 -31.22
N ALA A 228 -12.22 -9.58 -32.03
CA ALA A 228 -13.52 -10.05 -31.57
C ALA A 228 -13.46 -11.48 -31.03
N VAL A 229 -12.78 -12.39 -31.73
CA VAL A 229 -12.60 -13.79 -31.29
C VAL A 229 -11.81 -13.85 -29.98
N LEU A 230 -10.66 -13.17 -29.91
CA LEU A 230 -9.81 -13.17 -28.72
C LEU A 230 -10.48 -12.47 -27.52
N SER A 231 -11.22 -11.39 -27.75
CA SER A 231 -11.96 -10.72 -26.67
C SER A 231 -13.02 -11.65 -26.09
N SER A 232 -13.72 -12.41 -26.95
CA SER A 232 -14.72 -13.38 -26.48
C SER A 232 -14.11 -14.50 -25.63
N SER A 233 -12.90 -14.99 -25.94
CA SER A 233 -12.24 -15.99 -25.10
C SER A 233 -11.85 -15.39 -23.74
N LEU A 234 -11.27 -14.19 -23.73
CA LEU A 234 -10.90 -13.50 -22.48
C LEU A 234 -12.12 -13.18 -21.62
N ASP A 235 -13.23 -12.76 -22.22
CA ASP A 235 -14.48 -12.50 -21.49
C ASP A 235 -15.01 -13.78 -20.81
N SER A 236 -14.89 -14.94 -21.47
CA SER A 236 -15.30 -16.23 -20.89
C SER A 236 -14.41 -16.67 -19.73
N GLU A 237 -13.10 -16.49 -19.85
CA GLU A 237 -12.13 -16.79 -18.79
C GLU A 237 -12.35 -15.87 -17.59
N LEU A 238 -12.48 -14.56 -17.84
CA LEU A 238 -12.74 -13.56 -16.81
C LEU A 238 -14.05 -13.84 -16.07
N ALA A 239 -15.11 -14.22 -16.78
CA ALA A 239 -16.38 -14.61 -16.17
C ALA A 239 -16.22 -15.83 -15.25
N SER A 240 -15.40 -16.82 -15.65
CA SER A 240 -15.14 -17.99 -14.82
C SER A 240 -14.35 -17.68 -13.55
N LEU A 241 -13.33 -16.82 -13.66
CA LEU A 241 -12.51 -16.38 -12.54
C LEU A 241 -13.33 -15.56 -11.55
N ARG A 242 -14.07 -14.56 -12.03
CA ARG A 242 -14.95 -13.72 -11.19
C ARG A 242 -16.02 -14.54 -10.50
N LYS A 243 -16.63 -15.50 -11.21
CA LYS A 243 -17.61 -16.38 -10.58
C LYS A 243 -16.99 -17.17 -9.44
N ALA A 244 -15.78 -17.72 -9.62
CA ALA A 244 -15.09 -18.51 -8.60
C ALA A 244 -14.71 -17.70 -7.35
N THR A 245 -14.38 -16.41 -7.51
CA THR A 245 -14.03 -15.53 -6.39
C THR A 245 -15.27 -15.01 -5.66
N GLN A 246 -16.35 -14.68 -6.38
CA GLN A 246 -17.63 -14.21 -5.83
C GLN A 246 -18.39 -15.27 -5.02
N GLU A 247 -18.03 -16.54 -5.09
CA GLU A 247 -18.67 -17.58 -4.26
C GLU A 247 -18.32 -17.46 -2.78
N TRP A 248 -17.26 -16.72 -2.43
CA TRP A 248 -16.67 -16.74 -1.08
C TRP A 248 -16.81 -15.41 -0.35
N ASP A 249 -17.52 -15.46 0.78
CA ASP A 249 -17.62 -14.34 1.71
C ASP A 249 -17.10 -14.71 3.10
N PHE A 250 -16.71 -13.70 3.87
CA PHE A 250 -16.28 -13.85 5.25
C PHE A 250 -17.11 -12.93 6.16
N GLU A 251 -17.94 -13.54 7.00
CA GLU A 251 -18.70 -12.85 8.03
C GLU A 251 -17.85 -12.61 9.28
N PHE A 252 -17.90 -11.36 9.76
CA PHE A 252 -17.31 -10.89 11.00
C PHE A 252 -18.38 -10.30 11.92
N LYS A 253 -18.15 -10.40 13.23
CA LYS A 253 -18.88 -9.65 14.24
C LYS A 253 -18.02 -8.53 14.80
N THR A 254 -18.56 -7.33 14.86
CA THR A 254 -17.93 -6.19 15.54
C THR A 254 -18.05 -6.34 17.06
N ALA A 255 -17.30 -5.53 17.80
CA ALA A 255 -17.43 -5.47 19.26
C ALA A 255 -18.79 -4.96 19.74
N GLU A 256 -19.48 -4.18 18.90
CA GLU A 256 -20.86 -3.70 19.12
C GLU A 256 -21.93 -4.78 18.84
N GLY A 257 -21.52 -5.94 18.32
CA GLY A 257 -22.40 -7.06 18.02
C GLY A 257 -23.00 -7.06 16.61
N LEU A 258 -22.65 -6.09 15.77
CA LEU A 258 -23.08 -6.03 14.37
C LEU A 258 -22.35 -7.10 13.53
N SER A 259 -23.09 -7.84 12.71
CA SER A 259 -22.53 -8.76 11.70
C SER A 259 -22.25 -7.99 10.39
N ILE A 260 -21.04 -8.13 9.87
CA ILE A 260 -20.61 -7.60 8.57
C ILE A 260 -20.11 -8.75 7.71
N ILE A 261 -20.54 -8.79 6.46
CA ILE A 261 -20.08 -9.76 5.47
C ILE A 261 -19.13 -9.03 4.52
N LEU A 262 -17.91 -9.56 4.38
CA LEU A 262 -16.89 -9.05 3.48
C LEU A 262 -16.60 -10.08 2.38
N PRO A 263 -16.66 -9.71 1.09
CA PRO A 263 -16.22 -10.59 0.01
C PRO A 263 -14.74 -10.95 0.19
N VAL A 264 -14.39 -12.23 0.06
CA VAL A 264 -12.99 -12.65 0.28
C VAL A 264 -12.05 -12.05 -0.76
N GLU A 265 -12.56 -11.76 -1.97
CA GLU A 265 -11.80 -11.09 -3.03
C GLU A 265 -11.40 -9.64 -2.68
N GLU A 266 -12.20 -8.97 -1.84
CA GLU A 266 -11.91 -7.62 -1.36
C GLU A 266 -10.94 -7.61 -0.18
N ILE A 267 -10.69 -8.76 0.45
CA ILE A 267 -9.74 -8.88 1.55
C ILE A 267 -8.33 -8.98 0.98
N VAL A 268 -7.54 -7.95 1.25
CA VAL A 268 -6.13 -7.89 0.88
C VAL A 268 -5.31 -8.79 1.79
N GLN A 269 -5.45 -8.54 3.08
CA GLN A 269 -4.74 -9.27 4.11
C GLN A 269 -5.60 -9.27 5.38
N ALA A 270 -5.61 -10.38 6.09
CA ALA A 270 -6.16 -10.43 7.44
C ALA A 270 -5.18 -11.11 8.39
N TRP A 271 -5.15 -10.66 9.66
CA TRP A 271 -4.33 -11.28 10.70
C TRP A 271 -4.92 -11.09 12.09
N GLN A 272 -4.54 -11.97 13.02
CA GLN A 272 -4.96 -11.94 14.42
C GLN A 272 -3.80 -11.50 15.32
N PRO A 273 -3.58 -10.20 15.55
CA PRO A 273 -2.39 -9.70 16.23
C PRO A 273 -2.23 -10.22 17.68
N ASN A 274 -3.33 -10.65 18.29
CA ASN A 274 -3.33 -11.21 19.64
C ASN A 274 -2.91 -12.69 19.70
N ASN A 275 -2.87 -13.36 18.55
CA ASN A 275 -2.49 -14.76 18.42
C ASN A 275 -1.14 -14.93 17.68
N LEU A 276 -0.49 -13.82 17.29
CA LEU A 276 0.82 -13.85 16.64
C LEU A 276 1.94 -13.94 17.69
N GLY A 277 2.83 -14.92 17.51
CA GLY A 277 4.16 -14.91 18.12
C GLY A 277 5.13 -13.99 17.37
N PHE A 278 6.35 -13.85 17.89
CA PHE A 278 7.39 -12.98 17.32
C PHE A 278 7.64 -13.20 15.82
N PHE A 279 7.80 -14.44 15.39
CA PHE A 279 7.98 -14.79 13.97
C PHE A 279 6.75 -14.50 13.11
N GLY A 280 5.55 -14.65 13.69
CA GLY A 280 4.29 -14.32 13.01
C GLY A 280 4.20 -12.83 12.72
N SER A 281 4.56 -11.98 13.69
CA SER A 281 4.61 -10.54 13.51
C SER A 281 5.62 -10.11 12.44
N PHE A 282 6.80 -10.73 12.41
CA PHE A 282 7.81 -10.46 11.37
C PHE A 282 7.32 -10.83 9.97
N ARG A 283 6.61 -11.96 9.82
CA ARG A 283 6.04 -12.37 8.52
C ARG A 283 5.00 -11.37 8.02
N ILE A 284 4.09 -10.91 8.89
CA ILE A 284 3.08 -9.90 8.54
C ILE A 284 3.77 -8.58 8.19
N TYR A 285 4.73 -8.16 9.00
CA TYR A 285 5.51 -6.95 8.75
C TYR A 285 6.21 -6.97 7.38
N GLY A 286 6.90 -8.07 7.04
CA GLY A 286 7.55 -8.22 5.75
C GLY A 286 6.57 -8.26 4.58
N ALA A 287 5.42 -8.91 4.75
CA ALA A 287 4.36 -8.94 3.74
C ALA A 287 3.81 -7.54 3.45
N ARG A 288 3.51 -6.74 4.49
CA ARG A 288 3.00 -5.37 4.34
C ARG A 288 4.03 -4.44 3.71
N TRP A 289 5.31 -4.61 4.04
CA TRP A 289 6.42 -3.89 3.39
C TRP A 289 6.54 -4.22 1.91
N TRP A 290 6.45 -5.50 1.56
CA TRP A 290 6.49 -5.93 0.16
C TRP A 290 5.31 -5.36 -0.61
N GLU A 291 4.10 -5.47 -0.05
CA GLU A 291 2.89 -4.93 -0.64
C GLU A 291 2.98 -3.41 -0.87
N PHE A 292 3.44 -2.65 0.11
CA PHE A 292 3.63 -1.20 -0.04
C PHE A 292 4.61 -0.82 -1.17
N LEU A 293 5.60 -1.67 -1.47
CA LEU A 293 6.58 -1.42 -2.53
C LEU A 293 6.17 -1.95 -3.90
N SER A 294 5.30 -2.95 -3.97
CA SER A 294 4.99 -3.67 -5.20
C SER A 294 3.60 -3.45 -5.77
N ASP A 295 2.63 -3.05 -4.96
CA ASP A 295 1.21 -2.94 -5.36
C ASP A 295 0.81 -1.49 -5.68
N ASP A 296 -0.19 -1.34 -6.57
CA ASP A 296 -0.76 -0.04 -6.94
C ASP A 296 -1.31 0.73 -5.73
N PRO A 297 -1.25 2.08 -5.72
CA PRO A 297 -1.80 2.89 -4.63
C PRO A 297 -3.31 2.67 -4.45
N ARG A 298 -3.73 2.39 -3.21
CA ARG A 298 -5.14 2.21 -2.80
C ARG A 298 -5.60 3.33 -1.89
N GLU A 299 -6.92 3.54 -1.77
CA GLU A 299 -7.49 4.56 -0.90
C GLU A 299 -7.04 4.44 0.57
N ALA A 300 -6.81 3.21 1.04
CA ALA A 300 -6.24 2.91 2.36
C ALA A 300 -4.83 3.53 2.56
N ASN A 301 -4.03 3.65 1.49
CA ASN A 301 -2.71 4.29 1.51
C ASN A 301 -2.84 5.82 1.39
N SER A 302 -3.88 6.28 0.69
CA SER A 302 -4.17 7.70 0.44
C SER A 302 -4.71 8.44 1.68
N ALA A 303 -5.40 7.76 2.60
CA ALA A 303 -5.86 8.37 3.86
C ALA A 303 -4.71 8.84 4.76
N GLY A 304 -3.50 8.29 4.59
CA GLY A 304 -2.27 8.70 5.29
C GLY A 304 -1.33 9.58 4.45
N GLY A 305 -1.67 9.89 3.19
CA GLY A 305 -0.85 10.75 2.32
C GLY A 305 0.50 10.18 1.89
N VAL A 306 0.68 8.85 1.90
CA VAL A 306 1.95 8.21 1.49
C VAL A 306 1.74 7.48 0.17
N PHE A 307 2.30 8.03 -0.91
CA PHE A 307 2.39 7.35 -2.20
C PHE A 307 3.46 6.24 -2.14
N PRO A 308 3.25 5.08 -2.80
CA PRO A 308 4.31 4.10 -2.97
C PRO A 308 5.48 4.73 -3.75
N ALA A 309 6.69 4.29 -3.42
CA ALA A 309 7.93 4.89 -3.91
C ALA A 309 8.33 4.44 -5.33
N ILE A 310 7.56 3.54 -5.96
CA ILE A 310 7.89 2.89 -7.25
C ILE A 310 6.63 2.80 -8.11
#